data_AF-A0A7C5E3K4-F1
#
_entry.id   AF-A0A7C5E3K4-F1
#
_cell.length_a   1.000
_cell.length_b   1.000
_cell.length_c   1.000
_cell.angle_alpha   90.00
_cell.angle_beta   90.00
_cell.angle_gamma   90.00
#
_symmetry.space_group_name_H-M   'P 1'
#
loop_
_entity.id
_entity.type
_entity.pdbx_description
1 polymer ?
#
loop_
_entity_poly.entity_id
_entity_poly.type
_entity_poly.pdbx_seq_one_letter_code
_entity_poly.pdbx_strand_id
1 'polypeptide(L)'
;MAKPKVSSDWLAACAGCHMSLLDMDERIIKLAELADIRATPITDLKEPDESGIDVGILTGAVNTTTNEEVAQRMRQRCKTLVALGDCAVFGGVVAMRNFFKLDETLRRAYIETESTDAEGKIPRSPELGVPTEVRAVGEVVKVDICIPGCPPDADVIFYALSELAQGRQPEIKGDKLHWH
;
A
#
# COMPACT_ATOMS: atom_id res chain seq x y z
N MET A 1 17.96 22.74 0.05
CA MET A 1 16.50 22.57 0.32
C MET A 1 16.34 21.52 1.41
N ALA A 2 15.28 21.61 2.22
CA ALA A 2 14.98 20.52 3.16
C ALA A 2 14.58 19.26 2.39
N LYS A 3 14.96 18.08 2.87
CA LYS A 3 14.57 16.81 2.26
C LYS A 3 13.04 16.64 2.36
N PRO A 4 12.35 16.19 1.30
CA PRO A 4 10.93 15.90 1.38
C PRO A 4 10.67 14.76 2.36
N LYS A 5 9.61 14.90 3.15
CA LYS A 5 9.17 13.88 4.08
C LYS A 5 8.34 12.82 3.35
N VAL A 6 8.74 11.57 3.48
CA VAL A 6 8.09 10.43 2.82
C VAL A 6 7.64 9.42 3.86
N SER A 7 6.36 9.04 3.80
CA SER A 7 5.82 7.91 4.57
C SER A 7 5.21 6.87 3.63
N SER A 8 5.16 5.62 4.07
CA SER A 8 4.45 4.57 3.37
C SER A 8 3.71 3.65 4.34
N ASP A 9 2.74 2.89 3.84
CA ASP A 9 2.06 1.87 4.66
C ASP A 9 1.56 0.68 3.82
N TRP A 10 1.28 -0.43 4.51
CA TRP A 10 0.69 -1.64 3.97
C TRP A 10 -0.79 -1.70 4.31
N LEU A 11 -1.63 -1.78 3.28
CA LEU A 11 -3.04 -2.12 3.45
C LEU A 11 -3.22 -3.65 3.36
N ALA A 12 -4.17 -4.15 2.57
CA ALA A 12 -4.24 -5.57 2.22
C ALA A 12 -3.15 -5.89 1.19
N ALA A 13 -1.92 -6.12 1.68
CA ALA A 13 -0.72 -6.27 0.88
C ALA A 13 0.03 -7.59 1.19
N CYS A 14 0.84 -8.04 0.21
CA CYS A 14 1.78 -9.16 0.37
C CYS A 14 3.20 -8.70 0.72
N ALA A 15 3.41 -7.42 1.00
CA ALA A 15 4.71 -6.73 1.14
C ALA A 15 5.62 -6.73 -0.11
N GLY A 16 5.26 -7.39 -1.21
CA GLY A 16 6.09 -7.47 -2.43
C GLY A 16 6.47 -6.12 -3.03
N CYS A 17 5.62 -5.10 -2.94
CA CYS A 17 5.96 -3.74 -3.41
C CYS A 17 7.07 -3.09 -2.57
N HIS A 18 7.09 -3.33 -1.26
CA HIS A 18 8.19 -2.88 -0.40
C HIS A 18 9.44 -3.73 -0.56
N MET A 19 9.31 -5.02 -0.91
CA MET A 19 10.48 -5.82 -1.27
C MET A 19 11.11 -5.30 -2.56
N SER A 20 10.32 -4.95 -3.57
CA SER A 20 10.86 -4.33 -4.79
C SER A 20 11.46 -2.95 -4.55
N LEU A 21 10.96 -2.19 -3.58
CA LEU A 21 11.64 -0.98 -3.09
C LEU A 21 13.03 -1.31 -2.52
N LEU A 22 13.19 -2.45 -1.84
CA LEU A 22 14.48 -2.89 -1.28
C LEU A 22 15.39 -3.53 -2.34
N ASP A 23 14.84 -4.07 -3.43
CA ASP A 23 15.57 -4.54 -4.63
C ASP A 23 16.26 -3.38 -5.40
N MET A 24 16.20 -2.16 -4.87
CA MET A 24 17.06 -1.06 -5.27
C MET A 24 18.53 -1.26 -4.86
N ASP A 25 18.80 -2.24 -4.00
CA ASP A 25 20.12 -2.58 -3.46
C ASP A 25 20.82 -1.34 -2.88
N GLU A 26 22.03 -1.01 -3.35
CA GLU A 26 22.80 0.11 -2.80
C GLU A 26 22.16 1.47 -3.12
N ARG A 27 21.22 1.55 -4.08
CA ARG A 27 20.53 2.79 -4.42
C ARG A 27 19.58 3.25 -3.30
N ILE A 28 19.23 2.38 -2.36
CA ILE A 28 18.46 2.78 -1.17
C ILE A 28 19.22 3.82 -0.33
N ILE A 29 20.56 3.76 -0.32
CA ILE A 29 21.41 4.74 0.38
C ILE A 29 21.26 6.11 -0.28
N LYS A 30 21.25 6.16 -1.62
CA LYS A 30 21.01 7.41 -2.37
C LYS A 30 19.61 7.96 -2.10
N LEU A 31 18.60 7.09 -1.98
CA LEU A 31 17.26 7.52 -1.63
C LEU A 31 17.21 8.17 -0.24
N ALA A 32 17.90 7.60 0.76
CA ALA A 32 18.01 8.17 2.10
C ALA A 32 18.77 9.51 2.14
N GLU A 33 19.66 9.76 1.17
CA GLU A 33 20.29 11.07 0.97
C GLU A 33 19.31 12.11 0.41
N LEU A 34 18.34 11.67 -0.41
CA LEU A 34 17.41 12.55 -1.11
C LEU A 34 16.10 12.82 -0.34
N ALA A 35 15.66 11.90 0.52
CA ALA A 35 14.39 11.97 1.24
C ALA A 35 14.56 11.80 2.76
N ASP A 36 13.64 12.40 3.53
CA ASP A 36 13.49 12.13 4.97
C ASP A 36 12.42 11.02 5.14
N ILE A 37 12.89 9.80 5.37
CA ILE A 37 12.02 8.63 5.51
C ILE A 37 11.40 8.64 6.92
N ARG A 38 10.07 8.77 6.97
CA ARG A 38 9.26 8.89 8.18
C ARG A 38 8.63 7.54 8.53
N ALA A 39 7.33 7.51 8.76
CA ALA A 39 6.60 6.28 9.06
C ALA A 39 6.53 5.37 7.84
N THR A 40 7.08 4.18 7.99
CA THR A 40 7.03 3.11 7.00
C THR A 40 7.07 1.77 7.76
N PRO A 41 6.56 0.67 7.21
CA PRO A 41 6.64 -0.65 7.87
C PRO A 41 8.07 -1.11 8.20
N ILE A 42 9.10 -0.48 7.63
CA ILE A 42 10.52 -0.75 7.91
C ILE A 42 11.16 0.24 8.90
N THR A 43 10.39 1.16 9.49
CA THR A 43 10.84 2.08 10.56
C THR A 43 9.97 1.94 11.80
N ASP A 44 10.41 2.52 12.91
CA ASP A 44 9.68 2.45 14.18
C ASP A 44 8.54 3.48 14.32
N LEU A 45 8.47 4.46 13.42
CA LEU A 45 7.42 5.49 13.42
C LEU A 45 6.10 4.89 12.96
N LYS A 46 5.04 5.05 13.77
CA LYS A 46 3.78 4.32 13.59
C LYS A 46 2.80 4.98 12.64
N GLU A 47 2.86 6.29 12.50
CA GLU A 47 1.95 7.05 11.66
C GLU A 47 2.67 8.18 10.94
N PRO A 48 2.19 8.60 9.74
CA PRO A 48 2.70 9.80 9.09
C PRO A 48 2.57 11.03 10.02
N ASP A 49 3.57 11.91 9.99
CA ASP A 49 3.65 13.08 10.88
C ASP A 49 2.32 13.87 10.90
N GLU A 50 1.82 14.21 12.09
CA GLU A 50 0.59 15.02 12.24
C GLU A 50 0.73 16.43 11.64
N SER A 51 1.96 16.95 11.62
CA SER A 51 2.29 18.23 10.96
C SER A 51 2.26 18.17 9.43
N GLY A 52 2.09 16.98 8.85
CA GLY A 52 2.04 16.73 7.43
C GLY A 52 3.37 16.25 6.82
N ILE A 53 3.25 15.55 5.69
CA ILE A 53 4.34 15.00 4.88
C ILE A 53 4.18 15.39 3.41
N ASP A 54 5.26 15.29 2.63
CA ASP A 54 5.23 15.67 1.22
C ASP A 54 4.69 14.54 0.34
N VAL A 55 5.10 13.29 0.61
CA VAL A 55 4.69 12.11 -0.16
C VAL A 55 4.22 11.00 0.78
N GLY A 56 2.98 10.57 0.58
CA GLY A 56 2.43 9.35 1.16
C GLY A 56 2.36 8.26 0.11
N ILE A 57 2.76 7.03 0.47
CA ILE A 57 2.74 5.88 -0.43
C ILE A 57 1.86 4.79 0.20
N LEU A 58 0.84 4.33 -0.50
CA LEU A 58 0.01 3.21 -0.06
C LEU A 58 0.20 2.02 -1.01
N THR A 59 0.47 0.87 -0.41
CA THR A 59 0.52 -0.43 -1.10
C THR A 59 -0.62 -1.32 -0.61
N GLY A 60 -1.02 -2.29 -1.43
CA GLY A 60 -2.16 -3.16 -1.09
C GLY A 60 -3.52 -2.51 -1.33
N ALA A 61 -4.56 -3.34 -1.30
CA ALA A 61 -5.95 -2.91 -1.47
C ALA A 61 -6.57 -2.51 -0.12
N VAL A 62 -7.76 -1.89 -0.13
CA VAL A 62 -8.56 -1.67 1.09
C VAL A 62 -9.56 -2.80 1.23
N ASN A 63 -9.47 -3.59 2.31
CA ASN A 63 -10.40 -4.71 2.52
C ASN A 63 -10.92 -4.86 3.96
N THR A 64 -10.57 -3.92 4.84
CA THR A 64 -11.08 -3.81 6.20
C THR A 64 -11.33 -2.34 6.56
N THR A 65 -12.09 -2.10 7.62
CA THR A 65 -12.26 -0.75 8.20
C THR A 65 -10.93 -0.14 8.65
N THR A 66 -10.02 -0.93 9.19
CA THR A 66 -8.68 -0.45 9.60
C THR A 66 -7.86 0.02 8.38
N ASN A 67 -7.92 -0.69 7.25
CA ASN A 67 -7.24 -0.22 6.03
C ASN A 67 -7.83 1.10 5.53
N GLU A 68 -9.16 1.27 5.63
CA GLU A 68 -9.84 2.50 5.24
C GLU A 68 -9.40 3.69 6.12
N GLU A 69 -9.29 3.50 7.43
CA GLU A 69 -8.75 4.50 8.36
C GLU A 69 -7.30 4.88 8.03
N VAL A 70 -6.45 3.89 7.75
CA VAL A 70 -5.05 4.12 7.35
C VAL A 70 -4.97 4.92 6.04
N ALA A 71 -5.76 4.55 5.04
CA ALA A 71 -5.79 5.25 3.74
C ALA A 71 -6.26 6.70 3.89
N GLN A 72 -7.32 6.94 4.68
CA GLN A 72 -7.82 8.28 5.00
C GLN A 72 -6.79 9.10 5.76
N ARG A 73 -6.14 8.53 6.78
CA ARG A 73 -5.09 9.20 7.56
C ARG A 73 -3.91 9.61 6.70
N MET A 74 -3.40 8.69 5.86
CA MET A 74 -2.31 8.99 4.94
C MET A 74 -2.70 10.13 3.98
N ARG A 75 -3.91 10.06 3.38
CA ARG A 75 -4.40 11.11 2.49
C ARG A 75 -4.52 12.47 3.17
N GLN A 76 -5.02 12.52 4.40
CA GLN A 76 -5.17 13.77 5.15
C GLN A 76 -3.82 14.41 5.50
N ARG A 77 -2.78 13.60 5.69
CA ARG A 77 -1.46 14.08 6.13
C ARG A 77 -0.45 14.28 4.99
N CYS A 78 -0.69 13.76 3.78
CA CYS A 78 0.23 13.93 2.65
C CYS A 78 -0.23 14.98 1.63
N LYS A 79 0.73 15.67 1.01
CA LYS A 79 0.48 16.53 -0.16
C LYS A 79 0.24 15.71 -1.43
N THR A 80 1.10 14.73 -1.68
CA THR A 80 1.00 13.80 -2.82
C THR A 80 0.77 12.39 -2.32
N LEU A 81 -0.29 11.73 -2.77
CA LEU A 81 -0.56 10.32 -2.49
C LEU A 81 -0.24 9.46 -3.72
N VAL A 82 0.61 8.45 -3.51
CA VAL A 82 0.99 7.45 -4.50
C VAL A 82 0.32 6.12 -4.17
N ALA A 83 -0.44 5.56 -5.11
CA ALA A 83 -0.85 4.15 -5.07
C ALA A 83 0.23 3.31 -5.78
N LEU A 84 0.91 2.45 -5.01
CA LEU A 84 2.04 1.65 -5.49
C LEU A 84 1.66 0.17 -5.55
N GLY A 85 1.69 -0.37 -6.76
CA GLY A 85 1.42 -1.76 -7.10
C GLY A 85 -0.04 -2.07 -7.44
N ASP A 86 -0.26 -3.17 -8.16
CA ASP A 86 -1.58 -3.52 -8.72
C ASP A 86 -2.67 -3.70 -7.67
N CYS A 87 -2.33 -4.15 -6.46
CA CYS A 87 -3.29 -4.21 -5.37
C CYS A 87 -3.79 -2.81 -4.99
N ALA A 88 -2.92 -1.81 -4.93
CA ALA A 88 -3.32 -0.44 -4.59
C ALA A 88 -4.02 0.26 -5.75
N VAL A 89 -3.57 0.01 -6.98
CA VAL A 89 -4.08 0.66 -8.19
C VAL A 89 -5.39 0.04 -8.68
N PHE A 90 -5.53 -1.29 -8.62
CA PHE A 90 -6.64 -2.04 -9.23
C PHE A 90 -7.36 -3.01 -8.27
N GLY A 91 -6.91 -3.15 -7.02
CA GLY A 91 -7.40 -4.15 -6.06
C GLY A 91 -6.61 -5.47 -6.07
N GLY A 92 -6.03 -5.84 -7.22
CA GLY A 92 -5.09 -6.96 -7.39
C GLY A 92 -5.66 -8.33 -7.05
N VAL A 93 -4.79 -9.30 -6.74
CA VAL A 93 -5.18 -10.70 -6.45
C VAL A 93 -6.14 -10.79 -5.26
N VAL A 94 -6.02 -9.90 -4.28
CA VAL A 94 -6.89 -9.89 -3.10
C VAL A 94 -8.36 -9.65 -3.49
N ALA A 95 -8.61 -8.87 -4.54
CA ALA A 95 -9.95 -8.59 -5.05
C ALA A 95 -10.65 -9.81 -5.67
N MET A 96 -9.93 -10.91 -5.96
CA MET A 96 -10.56 -12.14 -6.44
C MET A 96 -11.60 -12.70 -5.46
N ARG A 97 -11.49 -12.40 -4.16
CA ARG A 97 -12.50 -12.84 -3.19
C ARG A 97 -13.86 -12.14 -3.38
N ASN A 98 -13.91 -11.01 -4.11
CA ASN A 98 -15.15 -10.31 -4.42
C ASN A 98 -16.05 -11.12 -5.40
N PHE A 99 -15.54 -12.18 -6.04
CA PHE A 99 -16.38 -13.12 -6.80
C PHE A 99 -17.28 -13.99 -5.91
N PHE A 100 -17.09 -13.96 -4.59
CA PHE A 100 -17.85 -14.72 -3.61
C PHE A 100 -18.46 -13.79 -2.56
N LYS A 101 -19.43 -14.28 -1.79
CA LYS A 101 -19.93 -13.50 -0.65
C LYS A 101 -18.87 -13.47 0.45
N LEU A 102 -18.74 -12.31 1.10
CA LEU A 102 -17.79 -12.13 2.20
C LEU A 102 -17.91 -13.21 3.28
N ASP A 103 -19.13 -13.52 3.73
CA ASP A 103 -19.38 -14.55 4.73
C ASP A 103 -18.93 -15.94 4.27
N GLU A 104 -19.11 -16.28 2.99
CA GLU A 104 -18.63 -17.55 2.42
C GLU A 104 -17.10 -17.62 2.44
N THR A 105 -16.42 -16.53 2.12
CA THR A 105 -14.94 -16.48 2.17
C THR A 105 -14.41 -16.66 3.59
N LEU A 106 -15.05 -16.03 4.60
CA LEU A 106 -14.66 -16.17 6.00
C LEU A 106 -14.97 -17.56 6.54
N ARG A 107 -16.12 -18.14 6.19
CA ARG A 107 -16.45 -19.53 6.53
C ARG A 107 -15.45 -20.51 5.94
N ARG A 108 -15.09 -20.34 4.66
CA ARG A 108 -14.07 -21.16 4.02
C ARG A 108 -12.74 -21.09 4.77
N ALA A 109 -12.31 -19.91 5.20
CA ALA A 109 -11.02 -19.70 5.85
C ALA A 109 -10.96 -20.19 7.31
N TYR A 110 -12.04 -20.07 8.08
CA TYR A 110 -12.01 -20.26 9.55
C TYR A 110 -12.84 -21.44 10.07
N ILE A 111 -13.64 -22.10 9.23
CA ILE A 111 -14.55 -23.18 9.64
C ILE A 111 -14.39 -24.40 8.73
N GLU A 112 -14.36 -24.19 7.42
CA GLU A 112 -14.51 -25.28 6.45
C GLU A 112 -13.17 -25.78 5.90
N THR A 113 -12.02 -25.26 6.36
CA THR A 113 -10.73 -25.86 6.00
C THR A 113 -10.55 -27.22 6.64
N GLU A 114 -9.95 -28.11 5.89
CA GLU A 114 -9.75 -29.52 6.22
C GLU A 114 -8.90 -29.70 7.49
N SER A 115 -8.06 -28.70 7.80
CA SER A 115 -7.22 -28.63 8.99
C SER A 115 -7.87 -27.91 10.18
N THR A 116 -9.04 -27.28 10.00
CA THR A 116 -9.77 -26.63 11.10
C THR A 116 -10.43 -27.69 11.97
N ASP A 117 -10.26 -27.57 13.28
CA ASP A 117 -10.94 -28.45 14.25
C ASP A 117 -12.46 -28.19 14.32
N ALA A 118 -13.15 -29.04 15.08
CA ALA A 118 -14.61 -28.94 15.23
C ALA A 118 -15.09 -27.67 15.96
N GLU A 119 -14.20 -26.89 16.58
CA GLU A 119 -14.50 -25.66 17.31
C GLU A 119 -14.31 -24.39 16.46
N GLY A 120 -13.97 -24.54 15.17
CA GLY A 120 -13.76 -23.46 14.21
C GLY A 120 -14.88 -22.42 14.20
N LYS A 121 -14.49 -21.15 14.31
CA LYS A 121 -15.38 -19.98 14.36
C LYS A 121 -14.75 -18.82 13.62
N ILE A 122 -15.57 -18.01 12.96
CA ILE A 122 -15.13 -16.74 12.40
C ILE A 122 -14.73 -15.81 13.56
N PRO A 123 -13.49 -15.29 13.60
CA PRO A 123 -13.04 -14.39 14.66
C PRO A 123 -13.90 -13.12 14.70
N ARG A 124 -14.33 -12.74 15.91
CA ARG A 124 -15.04 -11.48 16.16
C ARG A 124 -14.50 -10.88 17.46
N SER A 125 -13.96 -9.67 17.35
CA SER A 125 -13.47 -8.88 18.49
C SER A 125 -13.51 -7.40 18.10
N PRO A 126 -13.78 -6.48 19.03
CA PRO A 126 -13.63 -5.04 18.79
C PRO A 126 -12.23 -4.61 18.32
N GLU A 127 -11.20 -5.41 18.63
CA GLU A 127 -9.81 -5.17 18.23
C GLU A 127 -9.53 -5.52 16.76
N LEU A 128 -10.45 -6.21 16.08
CA LEU A 128 -10.28 -6.60 14.68
C LEU A 128 -10.97 -5.59 13.76
N GLY A 129 -10.27 -5.18 12.71
CA GLY A 129 -10.88 -4.46 11.60
C GLY A 129 -12.01 -5.30 10.97
N VAL A 130 -13.13 -4.66 10.67
CA VAL A 130 -14.27 -5.35 10.05
C VAL A 130 -13.97 -5.57 8.57
N PRO A 131 -14.02 -6.81 8.05
CA PRO A 131 -13.83 -7.06 6.62
C PRO A 131 -14.89 -6.34 5.79
N THR A 132 -14.47 -5.73 4.69
CA THR A 132 -15.34 -5.01 3.73
C THR A 132 -15.21 -5.67 2.34
N GLU A 133 -15.85 -5.12 1.31
CA GLU A 133 -15.50 -5.48 -0.08
C GLU A 133 -14.09 -4.96 -0.40
N VAL A 134 -13.30 -5.71 -1.17
CA VAL A 134 -11.97 -5.25 -1.57
C VAL A 134 -12.10 -4.12 -2.58
N ARG A 135 -11.44 -3.00 -2.33
CA ARG A 135 -11.43 -1.81 -3.19
C ARG A 135 -9.99 -1.38 -3.47
N ALA A 136 -9.74 -0.83 -4.65
CA ALA A 136 -8.51 -0.09 -4.92
C ALA A 136 -8.44 1.17 -4.04
N VAL A 137 -7.24 1.70 -3.81
CA VAL A 137 -7.04 2.89 -2.96
C VAL A 137 -7.79 4.10 -3.51
N GLY A 138 -7.79 4.26 -4.85
CA GLY A 138 -8.48 5.36 -5.55
C GLY A 138 -10.00 5.38 -5.39
N GLU A 139 -10.62 4.27 -5.01
CA GLU A 139 -12.05 4.18 -4.73
C GLU A 139 -12.41 4.66 -3.31
N VAL A 140 -11.40 4.82 -2.44
CA VAL A 140 -11.56 5.20 -1.03
C VAL A 140 -11.04 6.61 -0.77
N VAL A 141 -9.91 6.98 -1.38
CA VAL A 141 -9.29 8.30 -1.25
C VAL A 141 -8.74 8.80 -2.58
N LYS A 142 -8.64 10.12 -2.75
CA LYS A 142 -8.01 10.71 -3.95
C LYS A 142 -6.52 10.34 -4.02
N VAL A 143 -6.15 9.60 -5.07
CA VAL A 143 -4.77 9.28 -5.44
C VAL A 143 -4.27 10.30 -6.47
N ASP A 144 -3.02 10.75 -6.33
CA ASP A 144 -2.41 11.69 -7.28
C ASP A 144 -1.56 10.96 -8.34
N ILE A 145 -0.90 9.86 -7.96
CA ILE A 145 -0.02 9.08 -8.84
C ILE A 145 -0.32 7.59 -8.66
N CYS A 146 -0.47 6.87 -9.77
CA CYS A 146 -0.61 5.42 -9.79
C CYS A 146 0.63 4.80 -10.44
N ILE A 147 1.24 3.83 -9.75
CA ILE A 147 2.39 3.07 -10.26
C ILE A 147 1.99 1.59 -10.26
N PRO A 148 1.53 1.03 -11.39
CA PRO A 148 1.12 -0.36 -11.47
C PRO A 148 2.32 -1.33 -11.52
N GLY A 149 2.04 -2.62 -11.36
CA GLY A 149 2.97 -3.74 -11.29
C GLY A 149 2.76 -4.60 -10.04
N CYS A 150 3.04 -5.91 -10.11
CA CYS A 150 2.83 -6.84 -9.00
C CYS A 150 4.08 -7.70 -8.68
N PRO A 151 5.17 -7.11 -8.15
CA PRO A 151 5.32 -5.69 -7.81
C PRO A 151 5.81 -4.83 -9.01
N PRO A 152 5.70 -3.49 -8.92
CA PRO A 152 6.36 -2.59 -9.87
C PRO A 152 7.88 -2.80 -9.82
N ASP A 153 8.57 -2.66 -10.95
CA ASP A 153 10.02 -2.84 -11.03
C ASP A 153 10.78 -1.81 -10.18
N ALA A 154 11.87 -2.24 -9.53
CA ALA A 154 12.68 -1.40 -8.65
C ALA A 154 13.19 -0.12 -9.35
N ASP A 155 13.51 -0.18 -10.65
CA ASP A 155 13.94 0.97 -11.45
C ASP A 155 12.82 1.99 -11.63
N VAL A 156 11.58 1.52 -11.81
CA VAL A 156 10.39 2.39 -11.92
C VAL A 156 10.11 3.06 -10.58
N ILE A 157 10.19 2.31 -9.48
CA ILE A 157 10.02 2.88 -8.13
C ILE A 157 11.11 3.91 -7.85
N PHE A 158 12.38 3.60 -8.18
CA PHE A 158 13.50 4.50 -7.95
C PHE A 158 13.36 5.79 -8.77
N TYR A 159 12.95 5.68 -10.03
CA TYR A 159 12.65 6.82 -10.88
C TYR A 159 11.57 7.72 -10.24
N ALA A 160 10.43 7.12 -9.86
CA ALA A 160 9.31 7.88 -9.32
C ALA A 160 9.68 8.61 -8.02
N LEU A 161 10.35 7.92 -7.10
CA LEU A 161 10.80 8.52 -5.85
C LEU A 161 11.88 9.59 -6.07
N SER A 162 12.77 9.40 -7.03
CA SER A 162 13.81 10.39 -7.36
C SER A 162 13.23 11.68 -7.95
N GLU A 163 12.22 11.57 -8.81
CA GLU A 163 11.49 12.73 -9.36
C GLU A 163 10.76 13.48 -8.24
N LEU A 164 10.01 12.76 -7.41
CA LEU A 164 9.29 13.33 -6.28
C LEU A 164 10.23 13.99 -5.27
N ALA A 165 11.39 13.37 -5.01
CA ALA A 165 12.39 13.93 -4.11
C ALA A 165 12.94 15.28 -4.59
N GLN A 166 12.88 15.53 -5.90
CA GLN A 166 13.32 16.77 -6.53
C GLN A 166 12.15 17.73 -6.80
N GLY A 167 10.95 17.44 -6.28
CA GLY A 167 9.74 18.24 -6.45
C GLY A 167 9.11 18.15 -7.84
N ARG A 168 9.48 17.14 -8.64
CA ARG A 168 8.90 16.89 -9.96
C ARG A 168 7.82 15.81 -9.88
N GLN A 169 6.84 15.91 -10.77
CA GLN A 169 5.81 14.89 -10.96
C GLN A 169 6.35 13.81 -11.90
N PRO A 170 6.44 12.53 -11.48
CA PRO A 170 6.94 11.47 -12.34
C PRO A 170 5.94 11.17 -13.47
N GLU A 171 6.45 10.98 -14.68
CA GLU A 171 5.65 10.55 -15.82
C GLU A 171 5.73 9.03 -15.99
N ILE A 172 4.71 8.32 -15.51
CA ILE A 172 4.61 6.86 -15.65
C ILE A 172 4.05 6.52 -17.03
N LYS A 173 4.93 6.40 -18.04
CA LYS A 173 4.57 6.12 -19.45
C LYS A 173 5.60 5.19 -20.10
N GLY A 174 5.22 4.57 -21.21
CA GLY A 174 6.14 3.79 -22.06
C GLY A 174 6.79 2.63 -21.31
N ASP A 175 8.13 2.65 -21.28
CA ASP A 175 9.00 1.69 -20.58
C ASP A 175 8.91 1.74 -19.05
N LYS A 176 8.12 2.67 -18.48
CA LYS A 176 7.89 2.80 -17.04
C LYS A 176 6.48 2.40 -16.63
N LEU A 177 5.64 2.05 -17.60
CA LEU A 177 4.24 1.69 -17.38
C LEU A 177 4.04 0.22 -17.74
N HIS A 178 4.21 -0.63 -16.74
CA HIS A 178 4.13 -2.08 -16.87
C HIS A 178 3.24 -2.65 -15.75
N TRP A 179 2.39 -3.61 -16.10
CA TRP A 179 1.38 -4.23 -15.21
C TRP A 179 1.22 -5.73 -15.48
N HIS A 180 2.23 -6.34 -16.11
CA HIS A 180 2.23 -7.77 -16.45
C HIS A 180 2.54 -8.63 -15.23
#